data_AF-A0A0F7WZI0-F1
#
_entry.id   AF-A0A0F7WZI0-F1
#
_cell.length_a   1.000
_cell.length_b   1.000
_cell.length_c   1.000
_cell.angle_alpha   90.00
_cell.angle_beta   90.00
_cell.angle_gamma   90.00
#
_symmetry.space_group_name_H-M   'P 1'
#
loop_
_entity.id
_entity.type
_entity.pdbx_description
1 polymer ?
#
loop_
_entity_poly.entity_id
_entity_poly.type
_entity_poly.pdbx_seq_one_letter_code
_entity_poly.pdbx_strand_id
1 'polypeptide(L)'
;MTILRKLSQYLFFFSLFCSFIYVATCGSQPDSVSSPKIAIFLSFPHPLLEDCSKSCIETLKDFENLPEIVVLNAEDSIVKARKIARSLHTDKNVVAIVTLGTIATKVMSHIETQKPVIYAAVPDRESLTLPKNTMNIYGVNDTLDINQYCFAIQAVATNAQSIVYLKPSEPFPSDLQKEIVKKLHASGIEVIEISITSSTFKTRIRQAIDKRPSAIFIPLSPLSHKEGTAFLQEILKEKIPIITDDTSLISEGACIACSVDYKKSGKQIAKIVHHLLYNNHDVDSLRKIIAQRLSPTTTFNEDIIKYLGIKLHKTERNQFLSFKSKKLEKSEKGKNVAVS
;
A
#
# COMPACT_ATOMS: atom_id res chain seq x y z
N MET A 1 -31.86 13.71 -76.44
CA MET A 1 -32.18 13.56 -75.00
C MET A 1 -31.62 12.28 -74.37
N THR A 2 -31.48 11.18 -75.11
CA THR A 2 -31.01 9.86 -74.60
C THR A 2 -29.50 9.80 -74.29
N ILE A 3 -28.67 10.54 -75.04
CA ILE A 3 -27.21 10.55 -74.86
C ILE A 3 -26.79 11.32 -73.60
N LEU A 4 -27.46 12.45 -73.32
CA LEU A 4 -27.20 13.27 -72.14
C LEU A 4 -27.53 12.52 -70.83
N ARG A 5 -28.58 11.66 -70.86
CA ARG A 5 -28.97 10.82 -69.72
C ARG A 5 -27.97 9.70 -69.44
N LYS A 6 -27.38 9.11 -70.49
CA LYS A 6 -26.31 8.10 -70.32
C LYS A 6 -25.03 8.73 -69.77
N LEU A 7 -24.64 9.91 -70.25
CA LEU A 7 -23.46 10.63 -69.76
C LEU A 7 -23.59 11.01 -68.28
N SER A 8 -24.79 11.45 -67.85
CA SER A 8 -25.09 11.74 -66.45
C SER A 8 -25.02 10.49 -65.56
N GLN A 9 -25.44 9.31 -66.07
CA GLN A 9 -25.32 8.05 -65.33
C GLN A 9 -23.85 7.64 -65.16
N TYR A 10 -23.00 7.76 -66.19
CA TYR A 10 -21.58 7.45 -66.07
C TYR A 10 -20.83 8.39 -65.11
N LEU A 11 -21.17 9.69 -65.11
CA LEU A 11 -20.61 10.65 -64.14
C LEU A 11 -21.01 10.33 -62.70
N PHE A 12 -22.23 9.83 -62.48
CA PHE A 12 -22.70 9.41 -61.15
C PHE A 12 -21.99 8.13 -60.67
N PHE A 13 -21.80 7.14 -61.56
CA PHE A 13 -21.05 5.93 -61.22
C PHE A 13 -19.56 6.19 -61.01
N PHE A 14 -18.95 7.11 -61.76
CA PHE A 14 -17.56 7.51 -61.57
C PHE A 14 -17.34 8.22 -60.22
N SER A 15 -18.28 9.09 -59.83
CA SER A 15 -18.31 9.72 -58.50
C SER A 15 -18.40 8.70 -57.35
N LEU A 16 -19.29 7.69 -57.48
CA LEU A 16 -19.40 6.62 -56.49
C LEU A 16 -18.13 5.76 -56.40
N PHE A 17 -17.46 5.50 -57.53
CA PHE A 17 -16.23 4.72 -57.57
C PHE A 17 -15.05 5.48 -56.95
N CYS A 18 -14.94 6.80 -57.18
CA CYS A 18 -13.93 7.64 -56.52
C CYS A 18 -14.13 7.75 -55.00
N SER A 19 -15.38 7.79 -54.53
CA SER A 19 -15.72 7.73 -53.10
C SER A 19 -15.29 6.40 -52.46
N PHE A 20 -15.46 5.28 -53.16
CA PHE A 20 -15.05 3.96 -52.68
C PHE A 20 -13.52 3.80 -52.58
N ILE A 21 -12.77 4.40 -53.51
CA ILE A 21 -11.29 4.42 -53.47
C ILE A 21 -10.80 5.31 -52.31
N TYR A 22 -11.46 6.44 -52.02
CA TYR A 22 -11.07 7.30 -50.90
C TYR A 22 -11.26 6.62 -49.54
N VAL A 23 -12.32 5.82 -49.38
CA VAL A 23 -12.55 5.00 -48.16
C VAL A 23 -11.55 3.85 -48.05
N ALA A 24 -11.18 3.21 -49.16
CA ALA A 24 -10.20 2.13 -49.16
C ALA A 24 -8.75 2.60 -48.89
N THR A 25 -8.42 3.86 -49.20
CA THR A 25 -7.06 4.41 -49.06
C THR A 25 -6.83 5.17 -47.74
N CYS A 26 -7.89 5.38 -46.94
CA CYS A 26 -7.80 6.03 -45.62
C CYS A 26 -7.85 5.03 -44.44
N GLY A 27 -7.88 3.72 -44.73
CA GLY A 27 -7.99 2.64 -43.73
C GLY A 27 -6.67 2.12 -43.18
N SER A 28 -5.52 2.67 -43.59
CA SER A 28 -4.19 2.25 -43.15
C SER A 28 -3.39 3.44 -42.64
N GLN A 29 -3.91 4.08 -41.59
CA GLN A 29 -3.00 4.64 -40.59
C GLN A 29 -2.18 3.47 -40.05
N PRO A 30 -0.84 3.52 -40.07
CA PRO A 30 -0.06 2.55 -39.31
C PRO A 30 -0.51 2.70 -37.87
N ASP A 31 -1.02 1.62 -37.26
CA ASP A 31 -1.20 1.57 -35.81
C ASP A 31 0.10 2.11 -35.21
N SER A 32 0.03 3.28 -34.57
CA SER A 32 1.13 3.75 -33.76
C SER A 32 1.45 2.59 -32.84
N VAL A 33 2.64 2.00 -32.96
CA VAL A 33 3.08 0.88 -32.12
C VAL A 33 2.99 1.40 -30.69
N SER A 34 1.87 1.12 -30.04
CA SER A 34 1.57 1.70 -28.76
C SER A 34 2.48 1.01 -27.77
N SER A 35 3.34 1.80 -27.12
CA SER A 35 4.36 1.29 -26.21
C SER A 35 3.74 0.44 -25.10
N PRO A 36 4.34 -0.72 -24.76
CA PRO A 36 3.87 -1.52 -23.64
C PRO A 36 3.96 -0.70 -22.35
N LYS A 37 3.03 -0.97 -21.42
CA LYS A 37 2.89 -0.24 -20.16
C LYS A 37 2.88 -1.17 -18.95
N ILE A 38 3.58 -0.75 -17.89
CA ILE A 38 3.42 -1.30 -16.55
C ILE A 38 2.59 -0.32 -15.74
N ALA A 39 1.47 -0.77 -15.19
CA ALA A 39 0.63 0.06 -14.33
C ALA A 39 0.96 -0.18 -12.86
N ILE A 40 1.26 0.87 -12.10
CA ILE A 40 1.35 0.82 -10.64
C ILE A 40 0.10 1.48 -10.05
N PHE A 41 -0.72 0.70 -9.37
CA PHE A 41 -2.07 1.06 -8.93
C PHE A 41 -2.16 1.05 -7.39
N LEU A 42 -2.20 2.23 -6.79
CA LEU A 42 -2.24 2.45 -5.35
C LEU A 42 -3.69 2.53 -4.84
N SER A 43 -3.92 1.98 -3.65
CA SER A 43 -5.20 2.06 -2.96
C SER A 43 -5.51 3.46 -2.43
N PHE A 44 -4.51 4.17 -1.92
CA PHE A 44 -4.65 5.52 -1.36
C PHE A 44 -3.28 6.22 -1.32
N PRO A 45 -3.23 7.56 -1.24
CA PRO A 45 -1.99 8.31 -1.01
C PRO A 45 -1.43 8.00 0.37
N HIS A 46 -0.18 7.53 0.42
CA HIS A 46 0.50 7.21 1.68
C HIS A 46 2.02 7.09 1.47
N PRO A 47 2.86 7.63 2.37
CA PRO A 47 4.31 7.56 2.24
C PRO A 47 4.85 6.15 2.02
N LEU A 48 4.35 5.16 2.77
CA LEU A 48 4.81 3.76 2.64
C LEU A 48 4.47 3.12 1.29
N LEU A 49 3.29 3.41 0.71
CA LEU A 49 2.92 2.92 -0.61
C LEU A 49 3.71 3.64 -1.71
N GLU A 50 3.97 4.93 -1.52
CA GLU A 50 4.83 5.70 -2.41
C GLU A 50 6.28 5.22 -2.39
N ASP A 51 6.82 4.88 -1.22
CA ASP A 51 8.16 4.31 -1.07
C ASP A 51 8.27 2.96 -1.79
N CYS A 52 7.24 2.12 -1.70
CA CYS A 52 7.14 0.88 -2.47
C CYS A 52 7.12 1.15 -3.98
N SER A 53 6.25 2.07 -4.41
CA SER A 53 6.11 2.47 -5.82
C SER A 53 7.42 3.02 -6.40
N LYS A 54 8.06 3.98 -5.72
CA LYS A 54 9.33 4.58 -6.13
C LYS A 54 10.44 3.54 -6.20
N SER A 55 10.57 2.70 -5.18
CA SER A 55 11.57 1.63 -5.16
C SER A 55 11.37 0.62 -6.29
N CYS A 56 10.12 0.28 -6.62
CA CYS A 56 9.78 -0.55 -7.78
C CYS A 56 10.22 0.12 -9.09
N ILE A 57 9.85 1.38 -9.29
CA ILE A 57 10.22 2.17 -10.49
C ILE A 57 11.73 2.27 -10.64
N GLU A 58 12.45 2.61 -9.57
CA GLU A 58 13.91 2.72 -9.57
C GLU A 58 14.58 1.40 -9.94
N THR A 59 14.12 0.30 -9.34
CA THR A 59 14.68 -1.04 -9.64
C THR A 59 14.35 -1.48 -11.07
N LEU A 60 13.17 -1.13 -11.59
CA LEU A 60 12.78 -1.45 -12.96
C LEU A 60 13.64 -0.71 -14.01
N LYS A 61 14.18 0.46 -13.69
CA LYS A 61 15.08 1.22 -14.57
C LYS A 61 16.44 0.55 -14.78
N ASP A 62 16.84 -0.31 -13.85
CA ASP A 62 18.09 -1.07 -13.97
C ASP A 62 17.97 -2.23 -14.96
N PHE A 63 16.76 -2.54 -15.44
CA PHE A 63 16.52 -3.57 -16.46
C PHE A 63 16.42 -2.98 -17.87
N GLU A 64 16.94 -3.72 -18.85
CA GLU A 64 16.85 -3.35 -20.26
C GLU A 64 15.39 -3.40 -20.76
N ASN A 65 15.05 -2.60 -21.77
CA ASN A 65 13.74 -2.58 -22.44
C ASN A 65 12.54 -2.23 -21.53
N LEU A 66 12.72 -1.37 -20.53
CA LEU A 66 11.67 -0.93 -19.61
C LEU A 66 10.43 -0.39 -20.34
N PRO A 67 9.24 -1.02 -20.17
CA PRO A 67 7.97 -0.46 -20.63
C PRO A 67 7.65 0.88 -19.97
N GLU A 68 6.78 1.68 -20.58
CA GLU A 68 6.29 2.93 -19.97
C GLU A 68 5.61 2.62 -18.63
N ILE A 69 5.90 3.41 -17.59
CA ILE A 69 5.28 3.23 -16.28
C ILE A 69 4.20 4.28 -16.08
N VAL A 70 2.99 3.81 -15.76
CA VAL A 70 1.88 4.68 -15.36
C VAL A 70 1.55 4.45 -13.89
N VAL A 71 1.43 5.53 -13.11
CA VAL A 71 1.08 5.46 -11.68
C VAL A 71 -0.33 6.01 -11.50
N LEU A 72 -1.18 5.22 -10.84
CA LEU A 72 -2.60 5.49 -10.64
C LEU A 72 -2.93 5.34 -9.16
N ASN A 73 -3.86 6.15 -8.65
CA ASN A 73 -4.27 6.10 -7.24
C ASN A 73 -5.80 6.12 -7.12
N ALA A 74 -6.35 5.18 -6.35
CA ALA A 74 -7.78 5.09 -6.07
C ALA A 74 -8.27 6.11 -5.04
N GLU A 75 -7.37 6.81 -4.33
CA GLU A 75 -7.73 7.82 -3.32
C GLU A 75 -8.70 7.30 -2.26
N ASP A 76 -8.47 6.06 -1.81
CA ASP A 76 -9.31 5.37 -0.83
C ASP A 76 -10.78 5.19 -1.29
N SER A 77 -11.02 5.26 -2.60
CA SER A 77 -12.35 5.12 -3.19
C SER A 77 -12.48 3.81 -3.97
N ILE A 78 -13.34 2.91 -3.47
CA ILE A 78 -13.68 1.66 -4.17
C ILE A 78 -14.29 1.94 -5.55
N VAL A 79 -15.07 3.03 -5.69
CA VAL A 79 -15.67 3.43 -6.97
C VAL A 79 -14.58 3.84 -7.96
N LYS A 80 -13.62 4.68 -7.52
CA LYS A 80 -12.48 5.07 -8.36
C LYS A 80 -11.61 3.86 -8.69
N ALA A 81 -11.37 2.98 -7.72
CA ALA A 81 -10.62 1.75 -7.93
C ALA A 81 -11.24 0.85 -9.00
N ARG A 82 -12.56 0.67 -8.99
CA ARG A 82 -13.28 -0.11 -10.02
C ARG A 82 -13.16 0.52 -11.41
N LYS A 83 -13.22 1.85 -11.50
CA LYS A 83 -13.02 2.56 -12.78
C LYS A 83 -11.60 2.37 -13.31
N ILE A 84 -10.59 2.54 -12.46
CA ILE A 84 -9.18 2.33 -12.81
C ILE A 84 -8.96 0.88 -13.26
N ALA A 85 -9.40 -0.09 -12.46
CA ALA A 85 -9.22 -1.50 -12.75
C ALA A 85 -9.85 -1.92 -14.09
N ARG A 86 -11.07 -1.44 -14.41
CA ARG A 86 -11.69 -1.67 -15.72
C ARG A 86 -10.87 -1.07 -16.86
N SER A 87 -10.38 0.16 -16.70
CA SER A 87 -9.53 0.82 -17.69
C SER A 87 -8.25 0.01 -17.95
N LEU A 88 -7.57 -0.43 -16.88
CA LEU A 88 -6.36 -1.24 -16.96
C LEU A 88 -6.62 -2.61 -17.58
N HIS A 89 -7.77 -3.22 -17.30
CA HIS A 89 -8.17 -4.50 -17.90
C HIS A 89 -8.37 -4.38 -19.41
N THR A 90 -9.07 -3.33 -19.86
CA THR A 90 -9.38 -3.13 -21.29
C THR A 90 -8.20 -2.61 -22.11
N ASP A 91 -7.24 -1.90 -21.50
CA ASP A 91 -6.09 -1.35 -22.22
C ASP A 91 -5.13 -2.47 -22.64
N LYS A 92 -5.08 -2.77 -23.94
CA LYS A 92 -4.25 -3.84 -24.51
C LYS A 92 -2.75 -3.58 -24.37
N ASN A 93 -2.34 -2.34 -24.09
CA ASN A 93 -0.94 -1.98 -23.93
C ASN A 93 -0.42 -2.25 -22.53
N VAL A 94 -1.30 -2.42 -21.54
CA VAL A 94 -0.90 -2.79 -20.18
C VAL A 94 -0.47 -4.24 -20.17
N VAL A 95 0.83 -4.48 -19.93
CA VAL A 95 1.45 -5.81 -19.92
C VAL A 95 1.64 -6.39 -18.52
N ALA A 96 1.65 -5.54 -17.49
CA ALA A 96 1.68 -5.96 -16.09
C ALA A 96 1.03 -4.91 -15.19
N ILE A 97 0.42 -5.36 -14.10
CA ILE A 97 -0.27 -4.50 -13.12
C ILE A 97 0.32 -4.77 -11.74
N VAL A 98 0.92 -3.75 -11.14
CA VAL A 98 1.35 -3.74 -9.74
C VAL A 98 0.25 -3.12 -8.89
N THR A 99 -0.26 -3.80 -7.87
CA THR A 99 -1.25 -3.25 -6.94
C THR A 99 -0.67 -3.06 -5.55
N LEU A 100 -0.84 -1.86 -5.00
CA LEU A 100 -0.33 -1.50 -3.67
C LEU A 100 -1.50 -1.21 -2.73
N GLY A 101 -1.65 -2.02 -1.69
CA GLY A 101 -2.76 -1.94 -0.74
C GLY A 101 -3.95 -2.82 -1.11
N THR A 102 -4.83 -3.04 -0.12
CA THR A 102 -5.96 -3.98 -0.19
C THR A 102 -7.03 -3.60 -1.22
N ILE A 103 -7.40 -2.31 -1.35
CA ILE A 103 -8.48 -1.88 -2.27
C ILE A 103 -8.09 -2.18 -3.72
N ALA A 104 -6.91 -1.70 -4.14
CA ALA A 104 -6.42 -1.88 -5.50
C ALA A 104 -6.29 -3.37 -5.81
N THR A 105 -5.68 -4.14 -4.91
CA THR A 105 -5.46 -5.58 -5.08
C THR A 105 -6.77 -6.35 -5.19
N LYS A 106 -7.70 -6.14 -4.25
CA LYS A 106 -8.99 -6.84 -4.23
C LYS A 106 -9.84 -6.50 -5.45
N VAL A 107 -9.90 -5.23 -5.84
CA VAL A 107 -10.69 -4.84 -7.02
C VAL A 107 -10.06 -5.39 -8.30
N MET A 108 -8.74 -5.30 -8.45
CA MET A 108 -8.04 -5.80 -9.63
C MET A 108 -8.13 -7.32 -9.74
N SER A 109 -7.99 -8.04 -8.63
CA SER A 109 -8.04 -9.52 -8.60
C SER A 109 -9.38 -10.10 -9.03
N HIS A 110 -10.48 -9.33 -8.92
CA HIS A 110 -11.81 -9.74 -9.34
C HIS A 110 -12.12 -9.40 -10.80
N ILE A 111 -11.33 -8.51 -11.42
CA ILE A 111 -11.56 -8.00 -12.78
C ILE A 111 -10.55 -8.60 -13.77
N GLU A 112 -9.27 -8.64 -13.42
CA GLU A 112 -8.22 -9.11 -14.30
C GLU A 112 -7.99 -10.61 -14.16
N THR A 113 -8.07 -11.32 -15.29
CA THR A 113 -7.98 -12.77 -15.35
C THR A 113 -6.83 -13.27 -16.22
N GLN A 114 -6.16 -12.37 -16.95
CA GLN A 114 -5.13 -12.72 -17.94
C GLN A 114 -3.79 -12.05 -17.63
N LYS A 115 -3.78 -10.73 -17.44
CA LYS A 115 -2.55 -9.96 -17.21
C LYS A 115 -1.97 -10.29 -15.84
N PRO A 116 -0.63 -10.34 -15.70
CA PRO A 116 -0.02 -10.56 -14.41
C PRO A 116 -0.36 -9.40 -13.45
N VAL A 117 -0.88 -9.74 -12.27
CA VAL A 117 -1.17 -8.83 -11.17
C VAL A 117 -0.20 -9.13 -10.03
N ILE A 118 0.68 -8.20 -9.70
CA ILE A 118 1.69 -8.33 -8.65
C ILE A 118 1.32 -7.42 -7.49
N TYR A 119 0.99 -7.97 -6.32
CA TYR A 119 0.57 -7.17 -5.18
C TYR A 119 1.60 -7.12 -4.05
N ALA A 120 1.56 -6.00 -3.31
CA ALA A 120 2.24 -5.82 -2.03
C ALA A 120 1.42 -4.87 -1.14
N ALA A 121 1.85 -4.69 0.10
CA ALA A 121 1.16 -3.95 1.14
C ALA A 121 -0.27 -4.48 1.37
N VAL A 122 -0.39 -5.81 1.35
CA VAL A 122 -1.62 -6.51 1.71
C VAL A 122 -1.31 -7.29 2.99
N PRO A 123 -1.64 -6.74 4.17
CA PRO A 123 -1.22 -7.29 5.46
C PRO A 123 -1.68 -8.74 5.70
N ASP A 124 -2.78 -9.13 5.06
CA ASP A 124 -3.26 -10.50 5.07
C ASP A 124 -3.81 -10.91 3.69
N ARG A 125 -3.17 -11.92 3.09
CA ARG A 125 -3.56 -12.49 1.80
C ARG A 125 -4.90 -13.22 1.89
N GLU A 126 -5.22 -13.87 2.99
CA GLU A 126 -6.44 -14.66 3.13
C GLU A 126 -7.68 -13.74 3.08
N SER A 127 -7.58 -12.55 3.66
CA SER A 127 -8.63 -11.51 3.58
C SER A 127 -8.99 -11.04 2.16
N LEU A 128 -8.11 -11.24 1.16
CA LEU A 128 -8.41 -10.85 -0.22
C LEU A 128 -9.57 -11.67 -0.81
N THR A 129 -9.85 -12.87 -0.27
CA THR A 129 -10.81 -13.84 -0.83
C THR A 129 -10.68 -13.92 -2.34
N LEU A 130 -9.50 -14.35 -2.79
CA LEU A 130 -9.19 -14.41 -4.22
C LEU A 130 -10.12 -15.41 -4.95
N PRO A 131 -10.54 -15.12 -6.19
CA PRO A 131 -11.28 -16.07 -7.01
C PRO A 131 -10.54 -17.42 -7.15
N LYS A 132 -11.30 -18.51 -7.33
CA LYS A 132 -10.74 -19.88 -7.41
C LYS A 132 -9.71 -20.07 -8.53
N ASN A 133 -9.72 -19.24 -9.57
CA ASN A 133 -8.79 -19.31 -10.70
C ASN A 133 -7.93 -18.05 -10.77
N THR A 134 -6.88 -17.96 -9.94
CA THR A 134 -5.98 -16.79 -9.83
C THR A 134 -4.54 -17.13 -10.19
N MET A 135 -4.35 -17.78 -11.33
CA MET A 135 -3.01 -18.16 -11.83
C MET A 135 -2.14 -16.95 -12.23
N ASN A 136 -2.75 -15.80 -12.52
CA ASN A 136 -2.09 -14.57 -12.91
C ASN A 136 -1.78 -13.63 -11.73
N ILE A 137 -2.05 -14.04 -10.49
CA ILE A 137 -1.88 -13.18 -9.31
C ILE A 137 -0.68 -13.64 -8.48
N TYR A 138 0.26 -12.72 -8.30
CA TYR A 138 1.51 -12.92 -7.58
C TYR A 138 1.57 -11.95 -6.41
N GLY A 139 2.04 -12.41 -5.26
CA GLY A 139 2.16 -11.57 -4.06
C GLY A 139 3.60 -11.53 -3.58
N VAL A 140 4.00 -10.39 -3.03
CA VAL A 140 5.18 -10.30 -2.18
C VAL A 140 4.84 -10.85 -0.79
N ASN A 141 5.76 -11.59 -0.16
CA ASN A 141 5.60 -12.05 1.22
C ASN A 141 6.02 -10.96 2.20
N ASP A 142 5.16 -9.96 2.36
CA ASP A 142 5.28 -8.86 3.32
C ASP A 142 4.31 -9.01 4.51
N THR A 143 4.01 -10.26 4.86
CA THR A 143 3.17 -10.61 6.01
C THR A 143 3.78 -10.17 7.33
N LEU A 144 2.99 -9.50 8.15
CA LEU A 144 3.39 -9.08 9.48
C LEU A 144 3.42 -10.28 10.44
N ASP A 145 4.38 -10.27 11.38
CA ASP A 145 4.45 -11.28 12.44
C ASP A 145 3.55 -10.87 13.60
N ILE A 146 2.41 -11.55 13.72
CA ILE A 146 1.40 -11.31 14.75
C ILE A 146 1.98 -11.48 16.17
N ASN A 147 2.87 -12.45 16.36
CA ASN A 147 3.46 -12.69 17.68
C ASN A 147 4.40 -11.55 18.06
N GLN A 148 5.21 -11.08 17.10
CA GLN A 148 6.05 -9.90 17.29
C GLN A 148 5.20 -8.66 17.59
N TYR A 149 4.05 -8.52 16.93
CA TYR A 149 3.10 -7.44 17.18
C TYR A 149 2.56 -7.48 18.62
N CYS A 150 2.08 -8.64 19.07
CA CYS A 150 1.58 -8.83 20.43
C CYS A 150 2.67 -8.58 21.49
N PHE A 151 3.89 -9.06 21.23
CA PHE A 151 5.03 -8.85 22.10
C PHE A 151 5.40 -7.36 22.21
N ALA A 152 5.46 -6.66 21.08
CA ALA A 152 5.73 -5.22 21.04
C ALA A 152 4.67 -4.42 21.80
N ILE A 153 3.40 -4.79 21.64
CA ILE A 153 2.29 -4.21 22.38
C ILE A 153 2.47 -4.40 23.89
N GLN A 154 2.78 -5.63 24.32
CA GLN A 154 2.99 -5.96 25.74
C GLN A 154 4.17 -5.22 26.35
N ALA A 155 5.24 -4.99 25.59
CA ALA A 155 6.44 -4.31 26.07
C ALA A 155 6.20 -2.83 26.47
N VAL A 156 5.18 -2.17 25.92
CA VAL A 156 4.88 -0.76 26.22
C VAL A 156 3.60 -0.55 27.00
N ALA A 157 2.72 -1.55 27.10
CA ALA A 157 1.49 -1.45 27.85
C ALA A 157 1.79 -1.34 29.35
N THR A 158 1.86 -0.10 29.86
CA THR A 158 2.00 0.15 31.29
C THR A 158 0.69 -0.22 31.98
N ASN A 159 0.72 -1.24 32.84
CA ASN A 159 -0.45 -1.76 33.58
C ASN A 159 -1.49 -2.47 32.68
N ALA A 160 -1.15 -3.66 32.18
CA ALA A 160 -1.78 -4.43 31.09
C ALA A 160 -3.24 -4.89 31.31
N GLN A 161 -4.18 -3.97 31.53
CA GLN A 161 -5.60 -4.28 31.65
C GLN A 161 -6.33 -4.13 30.31
N SER A 162 -6.10 -3.04 29.56
CA SER A 162 -6.80 -2.81 28.29
C SER A 162 -6.02 -1.97 27.29
N ILE A 163 -6.31 -2.20 26.01
CA ILE A 163 -5.79 -1.44 24.87
C ILE A 163 -6.97 -0.93 24.06
N VAL A 164 -6.90 0.31 23.59
CA VAL A 164 -7.84 0.78 22.58
C VAL A 164 -7.27 0.51 21.19
N TYR A 165 -8.03 -0.20 20.36
CA TYR A 165 -7.78 -0.33 18.93
C TYR A 165 -8.62 0.69 18.16
N LEU A 166 -7.97 1.72 17.60
CA LEU A 166 -8.61 2.69 16.72
C LEU A 166 -8.76 2.08 15.33
N LYS A 167 -9.91 1.45 15.09
CA LYS A 167 -10.22 0.67 13.90
C LYS A 167 -10.73 1.58 12.78
N PRO A 168 -9.95 1.84 11.71
CA PRO A 168 -10.47 2.55 10.55
C PRO A 168 -11.69 1.80 10.01
N SER A 169 -12.71 2.56 9.63
CA SER A 169 -13.87 1.94 8.99
C SER A 169 -13.47 1.34 7.63
N GLU A 170 -14.26 0.38 7.17
CA GLU A 170 -14.10 -0.30 5.86
C GLU A 170 -13.61 0.64 4.76
N PRO A 171 -12.67 0.20 3.91
CA PRO A 171 -12.35 -1.21 3.61
C PRO A 171 -11.17 -1.81 4.41
N PHE A 172 -10.85 -1.27 5.60
CA PHE A 172 -9.73 -1.71 6.42
C PHE A 172 -10.16 -2.17 7.82
N PRO A 173 -10.70 -3.39 7.93
CA PRO A 173 -10.10 -4.30 8.88
C PRO A 173 -9.68 -5.59 8.18
N SER A 174 -8.37 -5.84 8.15
CA SER A 174 -7.82 -7.12 7.71
C SER A 174 -7.98 -8.17 8.82
N ASP A 175 -8.06 -9.45 8.46
CA ASP A 175 -8.15 -10.53 9.45
C ASP A 175 -6.90 -10.58 10.35
N LEU A 176 -5.78 -9.99 9.90
CA LEU A 176 -4.61 -9.70 10.74
C LEU A 176 -4.99 -8.98 12.04
N GLN A 177 -5.80 -7.91 11.98
CA GLN A 177 -6.14 -7.18 13.20
C GLN A 177 -7.10 -7.99 14.08
N LYS A 178 -8.01 -8.79 13.50
CA LYS A 178 -8.85 -9.70 14.29
C LYS A 178 -8.01 -10.73 15.05
N GLU A 179 -6.98 -11.27 14.40
CA GLU A 179 -6.09 -12.26 15.02
C GLU A 179 -5.18 -11.60 16.08
N ILE A 180 -4.71 -10.36 15.87
CA ILE A 180 -4.04 -9.58 16.91
C ILE A 180 -4.96 -9.41 18.14
N VAL A 181 -6.19 -8.95 17.92
CA VAL A 181 -7.19 -8.78 19.00
C VAL A 181 -7.42 -10.09 19.75
N LYS A 182 -7.62 -11.19 19.03
CA LYS A 182 -7.82 -12.53 19.60
C LYS A 182 -6.62 -12.98 20.45
N LYS A 183 -5.39 -12.79 19.97
CA LYS A 183 -4.18 -13.18 20.72
C LYS A 183 -3.93 -12.31 21.95
N LEU A 184 -4.22 -11.02 21.86
CA LEU A 184 -4.15 -10.11 23.02
C LEU A 184 -5.17 -10.52 24.09
N HIS A 185 -6.41 -10.80 23.70
CA HIS A 185 -7.43 -11.33 24.60
C HIS A 185 -7.01 -12.65 25.24
N ALA A 186 -6.46 -13.59 24.45
CA ALA A 186 -5.94 -14.86 24.97
C ALA A 186 -4.76 -14.67 25.94
N SER A 187 -4.06 -13.53 25.87
CA SER A 187 -2.97 -13.15 26.77
C SER A 187 -3.45 -12.33 27.98
N GLY A 188 -4.77 -12.20 28.18
CA GLY A 188 -5.36 -11.46 29.30
C GLY A 188 -5.47 -9.95 29.12
N ILE A 189 -5.22 -9.42 27.91
CA ILE A 189 -5.37 -8.00 27.59
C ILE A 189 -6.72 -7.77 26.94
N GLU A 190 -7.57 -6.93 27.54
CA GLU A 190 -8.83 -6.51 26.92
C GLU A 190 -8.56 -5.57 25.74
N VAL A 191 -9.21 -5.79 24.60
CA VAL A 191 -9.13 -4.87 23.46
C VAL A 191 -10.46 -4.16 23.25
N ILE A 192 -10.45 -2.84 23.42
CA ILE A 192 -11.59 -1.97 23.18
C ILE A 192 -11.51 -1.45 21.74
N GLU A 193 -12.33 -2.01 20.85
CA GLU A 193 -12.42 -1.53 19.46
C GLU A 193 -13.22 -0.23 19.37
N ILE A 194 -12.63 0.82 18.79
CA ILE A 194 -13.31 2.08 18.48
C ILE A 194 -13.23 2.32 16.98
N SER A 195 -14.37 2.16 16.29
CA SER A 195 -14.48 2.47 14.86
C SER A 195 -14.28 3.96 14.61
N ILE A 196 -13.41 4.30 13.66
CA ILE A 196 -13.04 5.67 13.30
C ILE A 196 -13.16 5.90 11.79
N THR A 197 -13.62 7.08 11.42
CA THR A 197 -13.71 7.60 10.04
C THR A 197 -13.11 9.00 10.01
N SER A 198 -12.83 9.54 8.82
CA SER A 198 -12.53 10.98 8.67
C SER A 198 -13.58 11.87 9.35
N SER A 199 -14.88 11.59 9.14
CA SER A 199 -15.97 12.39 9.74
C SER A 199 -16.06 12.31 11.26
N THR A 200 -15.58 11.23 11.88
CA THR A 200 -15.64 11.02 13.33
C THR A 200 -14.28 11.14 14.00
N PHE A 201 -13.24 11.51 13.25
CA PHE A 201 -11.84 11.34 13.67
C PHE A 201 -11.57 11.97 15.04
N LYS A 202 -11.81 13.28 15.16
CA LYS A 202 -11.54 14.04 16.39
C LYS A 202 -12.32 13.52 17.60
N THR A 203 -13.58 13.15 17.42
CA THR A 203 -14.42 12.68 18.54
C THR A 203 -14.00 11.29 19.00
N ARG A 204 -13.60 10.41 18.08
CA ARG A 204 -13.12 9.05 18.39
C ARG A 204 -11.74 9.03 19.02
N ILE A 205 -10.83 9.94 18.63
CA ILE A 205 -9.54 10.11 19.32
C ILE A 205 -9.77 10.51 20.79
N ARG A 206 -10.62 11.50 21.05
CA ARG A 206 -10.96 11.90 22.43
C ARG A 206 -11.59 10.75 23.21
N GLN A 207 -12.54 10.05 22.61
CA GLN A 207 -13.14 8.86 23.22
C GLN A 207 -12.09 7.80 23.59
N ALA A 208 -11.10 7.55 22.72
CA ALA A 208 -10.01 6.62 23.00
C ALA A 208 -9.13 7.06 24.18
N ILE A 209 -8.82 8.36 24.27
CA ILE A 209 -8.09 8.96 25.39
C ILE A 209 -8.88 8.84 26.70
N ASP A 210 -10.17 9.12 26.68
CA ASP A 210 -11.06 9.10 27.85
C ASP A 210 -11.20 7.69 28.44
N LYS A 211 -10.98 6.64 27.63
CA LYS A 211 -10.92 5.25 28.11
C LYS A 211 -9.72 4.95 29.01
N ARG A 212 -8.70 5.82 29.02
CA ARG A 212 -7.44 5.63 29.77
C ARG A 212 -6.81 4.24 29.56
N PRO A 213 -6.63 3.78 28.29
CA PRO A 213 -6.02 2.48 28.04
C PRO A 213 -4.53 2.47 28.37
N SER A 214 -3.97 1.27 28.53
CA SER A 214 -2.53 1.06 28.69
C SER A 214 -1.75 1.43 27.42
N ALA A 215 -2.41 1.39 26.26
CA ALA A 215 -1.89 1.87 24.99
C ALA A 215 -3.03 2.07 23.97
N ILE A 216 -2.75 2.84 22.92
CA ILE A 216 -3.61 2.97 21.73
C ILE A 216 -2.90 2.35 20.54
N PHE A 217 -3.55 1.38 19.89
CA PHE A 217 -3.12 0.82 18.61
C PHE A 217 -3.80 1.56 17.45
N ILE A 218 -2.97 2.14 16.57
CA ILE A 218 -3.38 2.81 15.33
C ILE A 218 -2.80 2.03 14.14
N PRO A 219 -3.62 1.39 13.30
CA PRO A 219 -3.14 0.69 12.12
C PRO A 219 -2.85 1.65 10.95
N LEU A 220 -2.06 1.17 10.00
CA LEU A 220 -1.79 1.77 8.70
C LEU A 220 -3.11 2.00 8.00
N SER A 221 -3.39 3.26 7.72
CA SER A 221 -4.64 3.69 7.14
C SER A 221 -4.48 5.02 6.42
N PRO A 222 -5.40 5.39 5.53
CA PRO A 222 -5.39 6.71 4.91
C PRO A 222 -5.73 7.85 5.88
N LEU A 223 -6.16 7.55 7.12
CA LEU A 223 -6.65 8.58 8.06
C LEU A 223 -5.54 9.53 8.51
N SER A 224 -4.33 9.03 8.79
CA SER A 224 -3.20 9.88 9.19
C SER A 224 -2.81 10.87 8.09
N HIS A 225 -2.88 10.45 6.83
CA HIS A 225 -2.65 11.32 5.68
C HIS A 225 -3.79 12.34 5.50
N LYS A 226 -5.05 11.93 5.68
CA LYS A 226 -6.23 12.80 5.49
C LYS A 226 -6.42 13.83 6.60
N GLU A 227 -6.20 13.43 7.85
CA GLU A 227 -6.52 14.22 9.05
C GLU A 227 -5.27 14.84 9.70
N GLY A 228 -4.08 14.47 9.23
CA GLY A 228 -2.79 14.86 9.79
C GLY A 228 -2.40 14.05 11.04
N THR A 229 -1.22 14.34 11.58
CA THR A 229 -0.60 13.56 12.68
C THR A 229 -0.64 14.27 14.04
N ALA A 230 -1.22 15.47 14.11
CA ALA A 230 -1.25 16.29 15.34
C ALA A 230 -1.96 15.60 16.52
N PHE A 231 -2.92 14.72 16.24
CA PHE A 231 -3.64 13.94 17.24
C PHE A 231 -2.73 12.97 18.04
N LEU A 232 -1.59 12.54 17.47
CA LEU A 232 -0.60 11.74 18.19
C LEU A 232 -0.07 12.51 19.40
N GLN A 233 0.17 13.81 19.26
CA GLN A 233 0.61 14.67 20.35
C GLN A 233 -0.49 14.88 21.40
N GLU A 234 -1.76 14.89 21.00
CA GLU A 234 -2.90 14.93 21.94
C GLU A 234 -2.93 13.67 22.81
N ILE A 235 -2.73 12.49 22.21
CA ILE A 235 -2.66 11.22 22.94
C ILE A 235 -1.43 11.18 23.87
N LEU A 236 -0.26 11.59 23.39
CA LEU A 236 0.98 11.57 24.17
C LEU A 236 0.98 12.50 25.37
N LYS A 237 0.26 13.63 25.31
CA LYS A 237 0.10 14.55 26.45
C LYS A 237 -0.56 13.85 27.64
N GLU A 238 -1.45 12.90 27.37
CA GLU A 238 -2.14 12.10 28.37
C GLU A 238 -1.32 10.89 28.84
N LYS A 239 -0.04 10.82 28.44
CA LYS A 239 0.91 9.76 28.77
C LYS A 239 0.49 8.36 28.29
N ILE A 240 -0.31 8.29 27.24
CA ILE A 240 -0.75 7.03 26.64
C ILE A 240 0.23 6.63 25.52
N PRO A 241 0.85 5.44 25.59
CA PRO A 241 1.70 4.92 24.52
C PRO A 241 0.92 4.65 23.23
N ILE A 242 1.56 4.92 22.08
CA ILE A 242 0.98 4.69 20.75
C ILE A 242 1.76 3.58 20.04
N ILE A 243 1.04 2.59 19.54
CA ILE A 243 1.58 1.45 18.78
C ILE A 243 0.99 1.48 17.37
N THR A 244 1.76 1.12 16.36
CA THR A 244 1.31 1.12 14.96
C THR A 244 2.04 0.09 14.09
N ASP A 245 1.51 -0.19 12.89
CA ASP A 245 2.20 -0.86 11.78
C ASP A 245 2.58 0.13 10.66
N ASP A 246 2.41 1.44 10.90
CA ASP A 246 2.84 2.53 10.05
C ASP A 246 4.13 3.19 10.57
N THR A 247 5.27 2.81 9.98
CA THR A 247 6.57 3.39 10.35
C THR A 247 6.69 4.89 10.09
N SER A 248 5.82 5.48 9.26
CA SER A 248 5.81 6.93 9.05
C SER A 248 5.37 7.71 10.29
N LEU A 249 4.65 7.07 11.23
CA LEU A 249 4.20 7.71 12.46
C LEU A 249 5.24 7.69 13.58
N ILE A 250 6.34 6.94 13.44
CA ILE A 250 7.42 6.91 14.45
C ILE A 250 8.01 8.30 14.66
N SER A 251 8.34 9.01 13.58
CA SER A 251 8.89 10.37 13.67
C SER A 251 7.88 11.39 14.19
N GLU A 252 6.59 11.05 14.15
CA GLU A 252 5.47 11.92 14.51
C GLU A 252 5.02 11.74 15.97
N GLY A 253 5.50 10.68 16.64
CA GLY A 253 5.26 10.44 18.07
C GLY A 253 4.82 9.03 18.44
N ALA A 254 4.67 8.11 17.48
CA ALA A 254 4.40 6.71 17.82
C ALA A 254 5.56 6.12 18.65
N CYS A 255 5.24 5.36 19.69
CA CYS A 255 6.22 4.73 20.57
C CYS A 255 6.89 3.55 19.86
N ILE A 256 6.09 2.73 19.19
CA ILE A 256 6.52 1.56 18.44
C ILE A 256 5.81 1.49 17.10
N ALA A 257 6.56 1.13 16.06
CA ALA A 257 6.01 0.68 14.79
C ALA A 257 6.52 -0.72 14.44
N CYS A 258 5.62 -1.67 14.20
CA CYS A 258 5.94 -2.99 13.69
C CYS A 258 5.52 -3.05 12.22
N SER A 259 6.48 -2.95 11.30
CA SER A 259 6.20 -2.89 9.87
C SER A 259 7.24 -3.61 9.03
N VAL A 260 6.94 -3.79 7.76
CA VAL A 260 7.88 -4.28 6.75
C VAL A 260 8.56 -3.11 6.05
N ASP A 261 9.75 -3.35 5.52
CA ASP A 261 10.42 -2.37 4.66
C ASP A 261 9.79 -2.40 3.26
N TYR A 262 8.84 -1.51 3.02
CA TYR A 262 8.13 -1.39 1.75
C TYR A 262 9.03 -1.04 0.56
N LYS A 263 10.24 -0.49 0.79
CA LYS A 263 11.22 -0.34 -0.30
C LYS A 263 11.74 -1.69 -0.75
N LYS A 264 11.94 -2.64 0.17
CA LYS A 264 12.28 -4.03 -0.21
C LYS A 264 11.11 -4.71 -0.93
N SER A 265 9.87 -4.43 -0.54
CA SER A 265 8.69 -4.87 -1.31
C SER A 265 8.76 -4.36 -2.75
N GLY A 266 9.02 -3.06 -2.96
CA GLY A 266 9.17 -2.49 -4.30
C GLY A 266 10.26 -3.17 -5.14
N LYS A 267 11.44 -3.44 -4.56
CA LYS A 267 12.53 -4.16 -5.23
C LYS A 267 12.12 -5.58 -5.63
N GLN A 268 11.39 -6.28 -4.78
CA GLN A 268 10.93 -7.64 -5.05
C GLN A 268 9.85 -7.65 -6.14
N ILE A 269 8.92 -6.69 -6.13
CA ILE A 269 7.92 -6.51 -7.19
C ILE A 269 8.62 -6.32 -8.54
N ALA A 270 9.61 -5.42 -8.61
CA ALA A 270 10.33 -5.15 -9.85
C ALA A 270 10.98 -6.43 -10.43
N LYS A 271 11.56 -7.26 -9.57
CA LYS A 271 12.13 -8.57 -9.98
C LYS A 271 11.05 -9.52 -10.49
N ILE A 272 9.89 -9.60 -9.83
CA ILE A 272 8.76 -10.43 -10.28
C ILE A 272 8.25 -9.96 -11.64
N VAL A 273 8.03 -8.65 -11.80
CA VAL A 273 7.56 -8.05 -13.06
C VAL A 273 8.54 -8.33 -14.19
N HIS A 274 9.83 -8.06 -13.99
CA HIS A 274 10.86 -8.35 -14.98
C HIS A 274 10.88 -9.84 -15.35
N HIS A 275 10.82 -10.73 -14.36
CA HIS A 275 10.81 -12.17 -14.60
C HIS A 275 9.60 -12.62 -15.42
N LEU A 276 8.40 -12.10 -15.12
CA LEU A 276 7.18 -12.43 -15.85
C LEU A 276 7.17 -11.90 -17.28
N LEU A 277 7.83 -10.77 -17.55
CA LEU A 277 7.88 -10.18 -18.89
C LEU A 277 8.96 -10.81 -19.78
N TYR A 278 10.12 -11.16 -19.22
CA TYR A 278 11.29 -11.55 -20.04
C TYR A 278 11.76 -13.00 -19.81
N ASN A 279 11.47 -13.61 -18.66
CA ASN A 279 11.98 -14.94 -18.26
C ASN A 279 10.85 -15.90 -17.86
N ASN A 280 9.69 -15.78 -18.48
CA ASN A 280 8.45 -16.46 -18.09
C ASN A 280 8.49 -18.01 -18.12
N HIS A 281 9.51 -18.61 -18.70
CA HIS A 281 9.73 -20.05 -18.81
C HIS A 281 10.42 -20.64 -17.57
N ASP A 282 11.12 -19.83 -16.76
CA ASP A 282 11.79 -20.29 -15.53
C ASP A 282 10.88 -20.10 -14.31
N VAL A 283 9.97 -21.05 -14.10
CA VAL A 283 8.99 -21.00 -13.01
C VAL A 283 9.67 -21.12 -11.63
N ASP A 284 10.81 -21.80 -11.53
CA ASP A 284 11.47 -22.05 -10.25
C ASP A 284 12.18 -20.81 -9.72
N SER A 285 12.81 -20.02 -10.59
CA SER A 285 13.35 -18.71 -10.18
C SER A 285 12.24 -17.75 -9.75
N LEU A 286 11.11 -17.73 -10.47
CA LEU A 286 9.94 -16.94 -10.06
C LEU A 286 9.45 -17.35 -8.66
N ARG A 287 9.32 -18.66 -8.41
CA ARG A 287 8.94 -19.19 -7.08
C ARG A 287 9.92 -18.76 -5.99
N LYS A 288 11.23 -18.80 -6.25
CA LYS A 288 12.25 -18.35 -5.28
C LYS A 288 12.13 -16.86 -4.98
N ILE A 289 11.92 -16.01 -5.99
CA ILE A 289 11.72 -14.57 -5.80
C ILE A 289 10.47 -14.32 -4.96
N ILE A 290 9.35 -14.99 -5.25
CA ILE A 290 8.09 -14.84 -4.50
C ILE A 290 8.22 -15.36 -3.06
N ALA A 291 8.90 -16.49 -2.86
CA ALA A 291 9.07 -17.13 -1.56
C ALA A 291 10.02 -16.34 -0.62
N GLN A 292 10.82 -15.41 -1.15
CA GLN A 292 11.66 -14.55 -0.34
C GLN A 292 10.80 -13.73 0.64
N ARG A 293 10.89 -14.09 1.93
CA ARG A 293 10.19 -13.38 2.99
C ARG A 293 10.88 -12.06 3.30
N LEU A 294 10.10 -10.99 3.40
CA LEU A 294 10.57 -9.73 3.93
C LEU A 294 10.43 -9.75 5.45
N SER A 295 11.55 -9.69 6.15
CA SER A 295 11.55 -9.69 7.61
C SER A 295 10.87 -8.41 8.13
N PRO A 296 9.82 -8.54 8.95
CA PRO A 296 9.26 -7.39 9.64
C PRO A 296 10.30 -6.81 10.60
N THR A 297 10.21 -5.51 10.80
CA THR A 297 11.04 -4.74 11.71
C THR A 297 10.14 -4.07 12.73
N THR A 298 10.56 -4.13 14.00
CA THR A 298 9.93 -3.33 15.04
C THR A 298 10.88 -2.19 15.38
N THR A 299 10.38 -0.97 15.26
CA THR A 299 11.12 0.27 15.54
C THR A 299 10.58 0.93 16.78
N PHE A 300 11.46 1.34 17.68
CA PHE A 300 11.15 2.02 18.94
C PHE A 300 11.58 3.47 18.87
N ASN A 301 10.72 4.40 19.26
CA ASN A 301 11.08 5.80 19.41
C ASN A 301 11.65 6.03 20.82
N GLU A 302 12.98 6.01 20.96
CA GLU A 302 13.67 6.12 22.25
C GLU A 302 13.28 7.40 23.02
N ASP A 303 13.10 8.51 22.31
CA ASP A 303 12.76 9.80 22.89
C ASP A 303 11.37 9.75 23.54
N ILE A 304 10.41 9.13 22.86
CA ILE A 304 9.03 8.99 23.37
C ILE A 304 8.98 7.98 24.51
N ILE A 305 9.69 6.85 24.41
CA ILE A 305 9.79 5.86 25.49
C ILE A 305 10.34 6.50 26.77
N LYS A 306 11.41 7.31 26.63
CA LYS A 306 11.99 8.08 27.73
C LYS A 306 11.00 9.12 28.29
N TYR A 307 10.31 9.85 27.42
CA TYR A 307 9.31 10.86 27.79
C TYR A 307 8.09 10.27 28.55
N LEU A 308 7.70 9.04 28.20
CA LEU A 308 6.63 8.30 28.87
C LEU A 308 7.12 7.52 30.11
N GLY A 309 8.43 7.45 30.35
CA GLY A 309 8.99 6.71 31.48
C GLY A 309 8.86 5.19 31.36
N ILE A 310 8.67 4.67 30.15
CA ILE A 310 8.53 3.23 29.89
C ILE A 310 9.90 2.56 30.08
N LYS A 311 9.94 1.52 30.93
CA LYS A 311 11.15 0.75 31.20
C LYS A 311 11.19 -0.49 30.31
N LEU A 312 11.97 -0.44 29.24
CA LEU A 312 12.23 -1.61 28.41
C LEU A 312 13.33 -2.51 29.02
N HIS A 313 13.15 -3.82 28.93
CA HIS A 313 14.17 -4.80 29.31
C HIS A 313 15.29 -4.88 28.26
N LYS A 314 16.44 -5.46 28.66
CA LYS A 314 17.62 -5.60 27.77
C LYS A 314 17.33 -6.52 26.58
N THR A 315 16.51 -7.55 26.78
CA THR A 315 16.03 -8.47 25.74
C THR A 315 15.20 -7.76 24.68
N GLU A 316 14.27 -6.90 25.10
CA GLU A 316 13.48 -6.05 24.19
C GLU A 316 14.40 -5.14 23.38
N ARG A 317 15.29 -4.38 24.03
CA ARG A 317 16.20 -3.46 23.32
C ARG A 317 17.07 -4.11 22.24
N ASN A 318 17.43 -5.39 22.39
CA ASN A 318 18.26 -6.09 21.42
C ASN A 318 17.48 -6.67 20.22
N GLN A 319 16.16 -6.82 20.34
CA GLN A 319 15.32 -7.38 19.29
C GLN A 319 14.79 -6.33 18.31
N PHE A 320 15.03 -5.05 18.59
CA PHE A 320 14.31 -3.95 17.95
C PHE A 320 15.24 -2.86 17.41
N LEU A 321 14.79 -2.22 16.33
CA LEU A 321 15.46 -1.04 15.78
C LEU A 321 15.14 0.18 16.64
N SER A 322 16.11 1.07 16.81
CA SER A 322 15.92 2.30 17.59
C SER A 322 15.89 3.53 16.68
N PHE A 323 14.91 4.40 16.93
CA PHE A 323 14.76 5.70 16.30
C PHE A 323 15.03 6.79 17.34
N LYS A 324 15.85 7.78 16.93
CA LYS A 324 16.13 9.01 17.67
C LYS A 324 15.81 10.22 16.81
N SER A 325 15.07 11.17 17.36
CA SER A 325 14.75 12.41 16.67
C SER A 325 15.95 13.35 16.63
N LYS A 326 16.33 13.79 15.42
CA LYS A 326 17.38 14.82 15.22
C LYS A 326 17.07 16.16 15.92
N LYS A 327 15.80 16.41 16.30
CA LYS A 327 15.36 17.64 16.98
C LYS A 327 15.82 17.70 18.45
N LEU A 328 15.99 16.54 19.12
CA LEU A 328 16.40 16.46 20.53
C LEU A 328 17.93 16.36 20.71
N GLU A 329 18.66 15.84 19.72
CA GLU A 329 20.14 15.84 19.73
C GLU A 329 20.74 17.25 19.81
N LYS A 330 20.07 18.26 19.22
CA LYS A 330 20.49 19.66 19.33
C LYS A 330 20.24 20.26 20.72
N SER A 331 19.24 19.77 21.44
CA SER A 331 18.94 20.21 22.82
C SER A 331 19.95 19.64 23.83
N GLU A 332 20.38 18.38 23.66
CA GLU A 332 21.43 17.80 24.52
C GLU A 332 22.82 18.39 24.23
N LYS A 333 23.15 18.68 22.95
CA LYS A 333 24.38 19.43 22.62
C LYS A 333 24.35 20.88 23.10
N GLY A 334 23.18 21.53 23.15
CA GLY A 334 23.04 22.89 23.68
C GLY A 334 23.17 22.98 25.20
N LYS A 335 22.78 21.93 25.94
CA LYS A 335 22.95 21.89 27.41
C LYS A 335 24.40 21.59 27.84
N ASN A 336 25.17 20.87 27.04
CA ASN A 336 26.59 20.61 27.32
C ASN A 336 27.54 21.75 26.96
N VAL A 337 27.05 22.82 26.31
CA VAL A 337 27.83 24.04 26.01
C VAL A 337 27.51 25.18 26.99
N ALA A 338 26.47 25.04 27.82
CA ALA A 338 26.11 26.01 28.86
C ALA A 338 26.75 25.71 30.23
N VAL A 339 27.58 24.66 30.32
CA VAL A 339 28.39 24.31 31.50
C VAL A 339 29.82 24.03 31.02
N SER A 340 30.49 25.08 30.56
CA SER A 340 31.95 25.14 30.41
C SER A 340 32.42 26.56 30.63
#